data_AF-A0A7X3MM63-F1
#
_entry.id   AF-A0A7X3MM63-F1
#
_cell.length_a   1.000
_cell.length_b   1.000
_cell.length_c   1.000
_cell.angle_alpha   90.00
_cell.angle_beta   90.00
_cell.angle_gamma   90.00
#
_symmetry.space_group_name_H-M   'P 1'
#
loop_
_entity.id
_entity.type
_entity.pdbx_description
1 polymer ?
#
loop_
_entity_poly.entity_id
_entity_poly.type
_entity_poly.pdbx_seq_one_letter_code
_entity_poly.pdbx_strand_id
1 'polypeptide(L)'
;MRSLKKNRKKGFTLVELIVVLVILAILAALLIPALTGYIDKARKKQVTAETRSCVMAAQTLGDEKYGTDAHTKADLEAAVTADSVIKLAEVPGNVAGISFDDEGHLTALTYTNGLTCKYTWTESDKGKYTDPEKAQP
;
A
#
# COMPACT_ATOMS: atom_id res chain seq x y z
N MET A 1 -68.93 -15.81 23.53
CA MET A 1 -67.55 -16.32 23.59
C MET A 1 -66.78 -15.83 22.36
N ARG A 2 -65.66 -15.12 22.54
CA ARG A 2 -64.85 -14.55 21.44
C ARG A 2 -64.14 -15.67 20.66
N SER A 3 -64.35 -15.73 19.34
CA SER A 3 -63.62 -16.61 18.45
C SER A 3 -62.19 -16.08 18.22
N LEU A 4 -61.19 -16.80 18.71
CA LEU A 4 -59.78 -16.50 18.48
C LEU A 4 -59.38 -16.95 17.07
N LYS A 5 -59.27 -15.99 16.14
CA LYS A 5 -58.80 -16.19 14.78
C LYS A 5 -57.38 -16.80 14.84
N LYS A 6 -57.24 -18.10 14.52
CA LYS A 6 -55.95 -18.80 14.41
C LYS A 6 -55.10 -18.10 13.34
N ASN A 7 -54.15 -17.28 13.77
CA ASN A 7 -53.12 -16.73 12.90
C ASN A 7 -52.27 -17.89 12.37
N ARG A 8 -52.54 -18.33 11.15
CA ARG A 8 -51.71 -19.29 10.40
C ARG A 8 -50.36 -18.63 10.13
N LYS A 9 -49.42 -18.77 11.07
CA LYS A 9 -48.02 -18.44 10.81
C LYS A 9 -47.53 -19.40 9.71
N LYS A 10 -47.38 -18.89 8.49
CA LYS A 10 -46.71 -19.60 7.40
C LYS A 10 -45.25 -19.74 7.83
N GLY A 11 -44.84 -20.95 8.20
CA GLY A 11 -43.44 -21.25 8.49
C GLY A 11 -42.63 -21.28 7.20
N PHE A 12 -41.37 -20.85 7.28
CA PHE A 12 -40.41 -20.97 6.19
C PHE A 12 -40.14 -22.46 5.93
N THR A 13 -40.12 -22.89 4.67
CA THR A 13 -39.82 -24.28 4.35
C THR A 13 -38.31 -24.52 4.32
N LEU A 14 -37.85 -25.71 4.72
CA LEU A 14 -36.43 -26.08 4.61
C LEU A 14 -35.94 -26.01 3.15
N VAL A 15 -36.84 -26.29 2.20
CA VAL A 15 -36.56 -26.22 0.76
C VAL A 15 -36.25 -24.79 0.32
N GLU A 16 -37.03 -23.80 0.75
CA GLU A 16 -36.75 -22.39 0.46
C GLU A 16 -35.38 -21.95 1.03
N LEU A 17 -35.00 -22.43 2.22
CA LEU A 17 -33.69 -22.13 2.78
C LEU A 17 -32.55 -22.74 1.96
N ILE A 18 -32.69 -23.99 1.55
CA ILE A 18 -31.64 -24.70 0.79
C ILE A 18 -31.43 -24.02 -0.57
N VAL A 19 -32.50 -23.66 -1.28
CA VAL A 19 -32.38 -22.97 -2.58
C VAL A 19 -31.66 -21.62 -2.43
N VAL A 20 -31.95 -20.86 -1.38
CA VAL A 20 -31.26 -19.59 -1.11
C VAL A 20 -29.78 -19.81 -0.82
N LEU A 21 -29.43 -20.79 0.02
CA LEU A 21 -28.02 -21.10 0.32
C LEU A 21 -27.25 -21.54 -0.93
N VAL A 22 -27.88 -22.30 -1.84
CA VAL A 22 -27.27 -22.69 -3.12
C VAL A 22 -26.98 -21.48 -3.99
N ILE A 23 -27.92 -20.54 -4.12
CA ILE A 23 -27.71 -19.32 -4.91
C ILE A 23 -26.60 -18.46 -4.28
N LEU A 24 -26.61 -18.27 -2.96
CA LEU A 24 -25.57 -17.53 -2.24
C LEU A 24 -24.18 -18.16 -2.43
N ALA A 25 -24.09 -19.50 -2.42
CA ALA A 25 -22.84 -20.21 -2.65
C ALA A 25 -22.29 -19.96 -4.08
N ILE A 26 -23.14 -19.99 -5.10
CA ILE A 26 -22.72 -19.72 -6.49
C ILE A 26 -22.26 -18.26 -6.65
N LEU A 27 -23.00 -17.30 -6.10
CA LEU A 27 -22.64 -15.89 -6.16
C LEU A 27 -21.32 -15.61 -5.43
N ALA A 28 -21.14 -16.19 -4.23
CA ALA A 28 -19.89 -16.07 -3.47
C ALA A 28 -18.70 -16.64 -4.25
N ALA A 29 -18.85 -17.80 -4.89
CA ALA A 29 -17.79 -18.44 -5.66
C ALA A 29 -17.26 -17.57 -6.82
N LEU A 30 -18.15 -16.82 -7.49
CA LEU A 30 -17.77 -15.91 -8.57
C LEU A 30 -17.18 -14.58 -8.04
N LEU A 31 -17.65 -14.11 -6.88
CA LEU A 31 -17.30 -12.79 -6.36
C LEU A 31 -15.94 -12.77 -5.65
N ILE A 32 -15.60 -13.82 -4.90
CA ILE A 32 -14.34 -13.92 -4.13
C ILE A 32 -13.06 -13.70 -4.98
N PRO A 33 -12.86 -14.37 -6.13
CA PRO A 33 -11.65 -14.18 -6.93
C PRO A 33 -11.53 -12.76 -7.51
N ALA A 34 -12.65 -12.15 -7.91
CA ALA A 34 -12.65 -10.78 -8.38
C ALA A 34 -12.27 -9.81 -7.25
N LEU A 35 -12.89 -9.95 -6.07
CA LEU A 35 -12.63 -9.09 -4.92
C LEU A 35 -11.18 -9.14 -4.44
N THR A 36 -10.60 -10.35 -4.36
CA THR A 36 -9.20 -10.52 -3.94
C THR A 36 -8.21 -9.82 -4.89
N GLY A 37 -8.39 -9.94 -6.20
CA GLY A 37 -7.55 -9.23 -7.18
C GLY A 37 -7.67 -7.69 -7.09
N TYR A 38 -8.87 -7.16 -6.80
CA TYR A 38 -9.05 -5.72 -6.58
C TYR A 38 -8.35 -5.23 -5.31
N ILE A 39 -8.42 -6.00 -4.22
CA ILE A 39 -7.73 -5.67 -2.97
C ILE A 39 -6.21 -5.64 -3.19
N ASP A 40 -5.65 -6.62 -3.89
CA ASP A 40 -4.20 -6.65 -4.18
C ASP A 40 -3.77 -5.46 -5.03
N LYS A 41 -4.54 -5.09 -6.05
CA LYS A 41 -4.25 -3.91 -6.87
C LYS A 41 -4.36 -2.61 -6.08
N ALA A 42 -5.34 -2.50 -5.18
CA ALA A 42 -5.48 -1.35 -4.29
C ALA A 42 -4.28 -1.24 -3.34
N ARG A 43 -3.85 -2.36 -2.73
CA ARG A 43 -2.66 -2.40 -1.88
C ARG A 43 -1.38 -2.01 -2.63
N LYS A 44 -1.18 -2.51 -3.85
CA LYS A 44 -0.07 -2.08 -4.71
C LYS A 44 -0.08 -0.57 -4.91
N LYS A 45 -1.21 -0.02 -5.36
CA LYS A 45 -1.33 1.44 -5.57
C LYS A 45 -1.09 2.25 -4.31
N GLN A 46 -1.58 1.78 -3.17
CA GLN A 46 -1.36 2.42 -1.87
C GLN A 46 0.14 2.47 -1.54
N VAL A 47 0.87 1.35 -1.65
CA VAL A 47 2.31 1.31 -1.35
C VAL A 47 3.10 2.20 -2.31
N THR A 48 2.75 2.24 -3.60
CA THR A 48 3.37 3.18 -4.54
C THR A 48 3.12 4.65 -4.15
N ALA A 49 1.93 4.99 -3.67
CA ALA A 49 1.62 6.34 -3.21
C ALA A 49 2.40 6.70 -1.93
N GLU A 50 2.46 5.79 -0.95
CA GLU A 50 3.29 5.95 0.25
C GLU A 50 4.77 6.13 -0.10
N THR A 51 5.27 5.38 -1.11
CA THR A 51 6.65 5.51 -1.60
C THR A 51 6.90 6.89 -2.21
N ARG A 52 5.94 7.47 -2.93
CA ARG A 52 6.05 8.84 -3.46
C ARG A 52 6.18 9.86 -2.34
N SER A 53 5.38 9.72 -1.27
CA SER A 53 5.50 10.58 -0.08
C SER A 53 6.88 10.45 0.56
N CYS A 54 7.42 9.22 0.66
CA CYS A 54 8.77 8.98 1.17
C CYS A 54 9.86 9.60 0.28
N VAL A 55 9.71 9.52 -1.04
CA VAL A 55 10.66 10.12 -2.00
C VAL A 55 10.70 11.64 -1.84
N MET A 56 9.55 12.29 -1.72
CA MET A 56 9.49 13.73 -1.47
C MET A 56 10.10 14.09 -0.12
N ALA A 57 9.76 13.36 0.94
CA ALA A 57 10.33 13.57 2.27
C ALA A 57 11.86 13.39 2.29
N ALA A 58 12.37 12.34 1.65
CA ALA A 58 13.80 12.07 1.56
C ALA A 58 14.54 13.15 0.77
N GLN A 59 13.98 13.62 -0.36
CA GLN A 59 14.58 14.72 -1.11
C GLN A 59 14.61 16.01 -0.29
N THR A 60 13.51 16.37 0.39
CA THR A 60 13.47 17.57 1.24
C THR A 60 14.53 17.53 2.35
N LEU A 61 14.66 16.38 3.03
CA LEU A 61 15.68 16.21 4.07
C LEU A 61 17.10 16.23 3.49
N GLY A 62 17.29 15.68 2.28
CA GLY A 62 18.54 15.76 1.55
C GLY A 62 18.91 17.21 1.24
N ASP A 63 17.98 17.99 0.70
CA ASP A 63 18.17 19.40 0.35
C ASP A 63 18.51 20.27 1.58
N GLU A 64 17.82 20.04 2.70
CA GLU A 64 18.10 20.72 3.96
C GLU A 64 19.51 20.45 4.47
N LYS A 65 20.00 19.21 4.35
CA LYS A 65 21.35 18.82 4.78
C LYS A 65 22.43 19.24 3.80
N TYR A 66 22.12 19.22 2.50
CA TYR A 66 23.00 19.73 1.47
C TYR A 66 23.22 21.23 1.58
N GLY A 67 22.24 21.98 2.10
CA GLY A 67 22.38 23.41 2.37
C GLY A 67 23.31 23.78 3.54
N THR A 68 23.72 22.81 4.37
CA THR A 68 24.55 23.07 5.56
C THR A 68 25.96 22.52 5.41
N ASP A 69 26.11 21.20 5.40
CA ASP A 69 27.40 20.53 5.59
C ASP A 69 27.50 19.14 4.95
N ALA A 70 26.39 18.60 4.41
CA ALA A 70 26.38 17.29 3.76
C ALA A 70 26.43 17.43 2.23
N HIS A 71 27.64 17.59 1.68
CA HIS A 71 27.84 17.85 0.24
C HIS A 71 28.30 16.64 -0.57
N THR A 72 28.45 15.47 0.06
CA THR A 72 28.76 14.23 -0.65
C THR A 72 27.62 13.25 -0.49
N LYS A 73 27.54 12.27 -1.40
CA LYS A 73 26.61 11.16 -1.27
C LYS A 73 26.69 10.49 0.11
N ALA A 74 27.91 10.24 0.61
CA ALA A 74 28.11 9.55 1.88
C ALA A 74 27.57 10.36 3.08
N ASP A 75 27.75 11.69 3.06
CA ASP A 75 27.26 12.56 4.12
C ASP A 75 25.72 12.61 4.13
N LEU A 76 25.11 12.69 2.94
CA LEU A 76 23.65 12.71 2.80
C LEU A 76 23.01 11.39 3.20
N GLU A 77 23.58 10.26 2.77
CA GLU A 77 23.10 8.92 3.15
C GLU A 77 23.27 8.66 4.67
N ALA A 78 24.24 9.30 5.32
CA ALA A 78 24.39 9.25 6.78
C ALA A 78 23.42 10.19 7.51
N ALA A 79 23.13 11.37 6.95
CA ALA A 79 22.30 12.39 7.58
C ALA A 79 20.79 12.14 7.41
N VAL A 80 20.38 11.56 6.27
CA VAL A 80 18.98 11.24 5.97
C VAL A 80 18.69 9.81 6.39
N THR A 81 18.11 9.65 7.58
CA THR A 81 17.80 8.33 8.14
C THR A 81 16.41 7.83 7.72
N ALA A 82 16.21 6.52 7.72
CA ALA A 82 14.90 5.93 7.45
C ALA A 82 13.81 6.47 8.41
N ASP A 83 14.13 6.63 9.69
CA ASP A 83 13.20 7.14 10.69
C ASP A 83 12.76 8.58 10.44
N SER A 84 13.68 9.47 10.02
CA SER A 84 13.32 10.86 9.72
C SER A 84 12.42 10.95 8.49
N VAL A 85 12.69 10.13 7.46
CA VAL A 85 11.87 10.04 6.25
C VAL A 85 10.47 9.52 6.57
N ILE A 86 10.35 8.42 7.32
CA ILE A 86 9.03 7.84 7.68
C ILE A 86 8.20 8.84 8.48
N LYS A 87 8.81 9.53 9.44
CA LYS A 87 8.13 10.55 10.26
C LYS A 87 7.66 11.72 9.42
N LEU A 88 8.48 12.23 8.52
CA LEU A 88 8.13 13.36 7.65
C LEU A 88 7.09 12.98 6.58
N ALA A 89 7.14 11.74 6.09
CA ALA A 89 6.17 11.23 5.12
C ALA A 89 4.83 10.79 5.75
N GLU A 90 4.76 10.69 7.08
CA GLU A 90 3.58 10.23 7.83
C GLU A 90 3.03 8.87 7.39
N VAL A 91 3.94 7.94 7.05
CA VAL A 91 3.57 6.60 6.56
C VAL A 91 3.83 5.51 7.61
N PRO A 92 3.05 4.41 7.62
CA PRO A 92 3.20 3.36 8.63
C PRO A 92 4.27 2.29 8.30
N GLY A 93 4.85 2.31 7.10
CA GLY A 93 5.83 1.33 6.65
C GLY A 93 7.27 1.68 7.00
N ASN A 94 8.21 0.95 6.39
CA ASN A 94 9.64 1.11 6.60
C ASN A 94 10.37 1.51 5.31
N VAL A 95 11.39 2.37 5.43
CA VAL A 95 12.33 2.68 4.36
C VAL A 95 13.58 1.81 4.55
N ALA A 96 13.90 0.98 3.57
CA ALA A 96 14.97 -0.02 3.64
C ALA A 96 16.26 0.40 2.93
N GLY A 97 16.22 1.48 2.15
CA GLY A 97 17.37 2.03 1.45
C GLY A 97 17.05 3.39 0.87
N ILE A 98 18.01 4.30 0.95
CA ILE A 98 17.96 5.68 0.45
C ILE A 98 19.30 5.91 -0.21
N SER A 99 19.30 6.44 -1.44
CA SER A 99 20.53 6.81 -2.12
C SER A 99 20.42 8.15 -2.82
N PHE A 100 21.48 8.92 -2.69
CA PHE A 100 21.68 10.21 -3.33
C PHE A 100 22.83 10.14 -4.35
N ASP A 101 22.89 11.09 -5.27
CA ASP A 101 24.12 11.41 -5.99
C ASP A 101 24.94 12.48 -5.23
N ASP A 102 26.11 12.80 -5.76
CA ASP A 102 27.00 13.81 -5.17
C ASP A 102 26.46 15.25 -5.35
N GLU A 103 25.39 15.44 -6.12
CA GLU A 103 24.72 16.73 -6.34
C GLU A 103 23.52 16.93 -5.39
N GLY A 104 23.23 15.93 -4.54
CA GLY A 104 22.13 15.96 -3.57
C GLY A 104 20.78 15.49 -4.10
N HIS A 105 20.73 14.91 -5.30
CA HIS A 105 19.50 14.37 -5.85
C HIS A 105 19.29 12.92 -5.44
N LEU A 106 18.06 12.60 -5.03
CA LEU A 106 17.67 11.24 -4.68
C LEU A 106 17.62 10.35 -5.93
N THR A 107 18.50 9.36 -5.99
CA THR A 107 18.62 8.43 -7.11
C THR A 107 17.88 7.11 -6.86
N ALA A 108 17.74 6.69 -5.61
CA ALA A 108 16.96 5.50 -5.27
C ALA A 108 16.35 5.55 -3.87
N LEU A 109 15.17 4.94 -3.71
CA LEU A 109 14.54 4.73 -2.42
C LEU A 109 13.77 3.41 -2.41
N THR A 110 13.89 2.63 -1.34
CA THR A 110 13.13 1.39 -1.16
C THR A 110 12.19 1.51 0.03
N TYR A 111 10.89 1.40 -0.21
CA TYR A 111 9.86 1.45 0.82
C TYR A 111 9.11 0.11 0.92
N THR A 112 8.78 -0.32 2.13
CA THR A 112 8.10 -1.59 2.40
C THR A 112 6.96 -1.41 3.40
N ASN A 113 5.76 -1.83 3.02
CA ASN A 113 4.58 -1.93 3.88
C ASN A 113 3.76 -3.18 3.50
N GLY A 114 4.27 -4.36 3.87
CA GLY A 114 3.76 -5.67 3.44
C GLY A 114 4.02 -6.00 1.96
N LEU A 115 4.17 -5.00 1.10
CA LEU A 115 4.75 -5.06 -0.24
C LEU A 115 5.91 -4.06 -0.32
N THR A 116 6.90 -4.35 -1.14
CA THR A 116 8.07 -3.50 -1.37
C THR A 116 7.94 -2.79 -2.70
N CYS A 117 8.13 -1.47 -2.70
CA CYS A 117 8.21 -0.64 -3.89
C CYS A 117 9.57 0.08 -3.90
N LYS A 118 10.21 0.09 -5.07
CA LYS A 118 11.49 0.77 -5.28
C LYS A 118 11.27 1.95 -6.20
N TYR A 119 11.77 3.10 -5.78
CA TYR A 119 11.95 4.26 -6.62
C TYR A 119 13.37 4.26 -7.17
N THR A 120 13.51 4.58 -8.46
CA THR A 120 14.79 4.81 -9.13
C THR A 120 14.68 6.04 -10.01
N TRP A 121 15.68 6.90 -9.99
CA TRP A 121 15.81 8.02 -10.89
C TRP A 121 17.08 7.89 -11.72
N THR A 122 16.94 8.13 -13.03
CA THR A 122 18.07 8.35 -13.93
C THR A 122 17.73 9.51 -14.87
N GLU A 123 18.73 10.17 -15.42
CA GLU A 123 18.51 11.29 -16.36
C GLU A 123 17.62 10.91 -17.54
N SER A 124 17.78 9.69 -18.06
CA SER A 124 17.07 9.17 -19.22
C SER A 124 15.64 8.73 -18.91
N ASP A 125 15.43 8.09 -17.76
CA ASP A 125 14.15 7.46 -17.43
C ASP A 125 13.28 8.27 -16.47
N LYS A 126 13.83 9.35 -15.90
CA LYS A 126 13.24 10.13 -14.81
C LYS A 126 12.83 9.21 -13.64
N GLY A 127 11.98 9.70 -12.75
CA GLY A 127 11.53 8.94 -11.59
C GLY A 127 10.62 7.78 -11.98
N LYS A 128 11.07 6.54 -11.77
CA LYS A 128 10.30 5.31 -11.96
C LYS A 128 10.03 4.61 -10.63
N TYR A 129 8.88 3.95 -10.55
CA TYR A 129 8.46 3.14 -9.40
C TYR A 129 8.27 1.71 -9.87
N THR A 130 8.85 0.75 -9.18
CA THR A 130 8.60 -0.67 -9.45
C THR A 130 7.19 -1.03 -9.00
N ASP A 131 6.57 -1.97 -9.71
CA ASP A 131 5.33 -2.57 -9.25
C ASP A 131 5.55 -3.21 -7.88
N PRO A 132 4.73 -2.90 -6.85
CA PRO A 132 4.97 -3.43 -5.53
C PRO A 132 4.77 -4.94 -5.49
N GLU A 133 5.79 -5.63 -4.99
CA GLU A 133 5.83 -7.09 -4.89
C GLU A 133 6.07 -7.50 -3.44
N LYS A 134 5.75 -8.75 -3.07
CA LYS A 134 6.10 -9.25 -1.73
C LYS A 134 7.61 -9.12 -1.54
N ALA A 135 8.04 -8.58 -0.40
CA ALA A 135 9.44 -8.55 -0.04
C ALA A 135 10.02 -9.98 -0.17
N GLN A 136 10.99 -10.19 -1.07
CA GLN A 136 11.73 -11.44 -1.09
C GLN A 136 12.55 -11.53 0.22
N PRO A 137 12.58 -12.70 0.87
CA PRO A 137 13.40 -12.92 2.06
C PRO A 137 14.90 -12.80 1.78
#